data_AF-A0A258G0L5-F1
#
_entry.id   AF-A0A258G0L5-F1
#
_cell.length_a   1.000
_cell.length_b   1.000
_cell.length_c   1.000
_cell.angle_alpha   90.00
_cell.angle_beta   90.00
_cell.angle_gamma   90.00
#
_symmetry.space_group_name_H-M   'P 1'
#
loop_
_entity.id
_entity.type
_entity.pdbx_description
1 polymer ?
#
loop_
_entity_poly.entity_id
_entity_poly.type
_entity_poly.pdbx_seq_one_letter_code
_entity_poly.pdbx_strand_id
1 'polypeptide(L)'
;MLDRIFTAIASRIAAFAGQPLSFVLALGIIATWGLTGPLFGYSDTWQLVVNTATTVVTFLMVFLIQNSQNRDAAAMQAKLDELIRAVDQAREQFIGIEHKTDHEIEKIRADLEAECATNDRLESLHQSVRRLRQRL
;
A
#
# COMPACT_ATOMS: atom_id res chain seq x y z
N MET A 1 -3.72 -11.35 23.33
CA MET A 1 -4.53 -10.29 24.00
C MET A 1 -3.98 -8.91 23.68
N LEU A 2 -2.66 -8.70 23.79
CA LEU A 2 -1.96 -7.48 23.35
C LEU A 2 -2.19 -7.14 21.86
N ASP A 3 -2.08 -8.10 20.95
CA ASP A 3 -2.25 -7.83 19.51
C ASP A 3 -3.62 -7.23 19.19
N ARG A 4 -4.70 -7.77 19.75
CA ARG A 4 -6.05 -7.24 19.51
C ARG A 4 -6.22 -5.81 20.04
N ILE A 5 -5.64 -5.50 21.20
CA ILE A 5 -5.71 -4.17 21.80
C ILE A 5 -4.88 -3.18 20.99
N PHE A 6 -3.65 -3.57 20.63
CA PHE A 6 -2.78 -2.78 19.77
C PHE A 6 -3.42 -2.52 18.41
N THR A 7 -3.93 -3.55 17.73
CA THR A 7 -4.62 -3.40 16.44
C THR A 7 -5.85 -2.50 16.56
N ALA A 8 -6.63 -2.61 17.63
CA ALA A 8 -7.80 -1.76 17.84
C ALA A 8 -7.44 -0.28 18.07
N ILE A 9 -6.43 -0.01 18.91
CA ILE A 9 -5.92 1.34 19.17
C ILE A 9 -5.29 1.91 17.90
N ALA A 10 -4.39 1.17 17.26
CA ALA A 10 -3.73 1.56 16.02
C ALA A 10 -4.73 1.87 14.91
N SER A 11 -5.76 1.02 14.72
CA SER A 11 -6.80 1.25 13.73
C SER A 11 -7.61 2.51 14.03
N ARG A 12 -7.94 2.78 15.30
CA ARG A 12 -8.68 3.99 15.68
C ARG A 12 -7.84 5.25 15.51
N ILE A 13 -6.57 5.21 15.89
CA ILE A 13 -5.65 6.35 15.71
C ILE A 13 -5.41 6.61 14.23
N ALA A 14 -5.18 5.57 13.42
CA ALA A 14 -5.02 5.70 11.98
C ALA A 14 -6.29 6.23 11.30
N ALA A 15 -7.47 5.71 11.67
CA ALA A 15 -8.74 6.18 11.14
C ALA A 15 -9.02 7.64 11.52
N PHE A 16 -8.72 8.03 12.76
CA PHE A 16 -8.80 9.42 13.19
C PHE A 16 -7.82 10.29 12.42
N ALA A 17 -6.53 9.93 12.36
CA ALA A 17 -5.51 10.69 11.66
C ALA A 17 -5.81 10.89 10.15
N GLY A 18 -6.52 9.96 9.52
CA GLY A 18 -6.95 10.07 8.12
C GLY A 18 -8.16 10.98 7.88
N GLN A 19 -8.85 11.47 8.91
CA GLN A 19 -10.02 12.33 8.76
C GLN A 19 -9.64 13.81 8.56
N PRO A 20 -10.38 14.56 7.70
CA PRO A 20 -10.15 15.99 7.51
C PRO A 20 -10.23 16.81 8.82
N LEU A 21 -11.07 16.40 9.78
CA LEU A 21 -11.18 17.04 11.08
C LEU A 21 -9.87 16.96 11.90
N SER A 22 -9.11 15.89 11.75
CA SER A 22 -7.83 15.71 12.45
C SER A 22 -6.76 16.64 11.91
N PHE A 23 -6.79 16.93 10.62
CA PHE A 23 -5.94 17.96 10.03
C PHE A 23 -6.27 19.35 10.60
N VAL A 24 -7.55 19.71 10.69
CA VAL A 24 -7.98 20.99 11.28
C VAL A 24 -7.57 21.09 12.75
N LEU A 25 -7.73 20.01 13.52
CA LEU A 25 -7.29 19.96 14.92
C LEU A 25 -5.76 20.09 15.06
N ALA A 26 -4.99 19.37 14.24
CA ALA A 26 -3.53 19.47 14.23
C ALA A 26 -3.06 20.89 13.89
N LEU A 27 -3.70 21.52 12.90
CA LEU A 27 -3.42 22.90 12.51
C LEU A 27 -3.77 23.88 13.63
N GLY A 28 -4.88 23.66 14.34
CA GLY A 28 -5.27 24.43 15.53
C GLY A 28 -4.27 24.28 16.68
N ILE A 29 -3.73 23.08 16.91
CA ILE A 29 -2.68 22.84 17.91
C ILE A 29 -1.41 23.62 17.56
N ILE A 30 -0.95 23.55 16.30
CA ILE A 30 0.24 24.28 15.83
C ILE A 30 0.01 25.79 15.91
N ALA A 31 -1.16 26.28 15.51
CA ALA A 31 -1.51 27.69 15.60
C ALA A 31 -1.53 28.17 17.06
N THR A 32 -2.14 27.40 17.97
CA THR A 32 -2.16 27.70 19.40
C THR A 32 -0.76 27.77 19.97
N TRP A 33 0.10 26.80 19.65
CA TRP A 33 1.50 26.80 20.05
C TRP A 33 2.24 28.05 19.54
N GLY A 34 2.05 28.42 18.27
CA GLY A 34 2.66 29.61 17.69
C GLY A 34 2.20 30.91 18.37
N LEU A 35 0.91 31.00 18.71
CA LEU A 35 0.31 32.14 19.40
C LEU A 35 0.75 32.24 20.87
N THR A 36 1.04 31.13 21.54
CA THR A 36 1.59 31.14 22.91
C THR A 36 3.09 31.40 22.94
N GLY A 37 3.79 31.28 21.81
CA GLY A 37 5.24 31.51 21.69
C GLY A 37 5.75 32.86 22.24
N PRO A 38 5.09 34.00 22.00
CA PRO A 38 5.48 35.30 22.55
C PRO A 38 5.45 35.37 24.08
N LEU A 39 4.55 34.62 24.74
CA LEU A 39 4.49 34.53 26.21
C LEU A 39 5.75 33.87 26.79
N PHE A 40 6.38 32.98 26.03
CA PHE A 40 7.60 32.26 26.40
C PHE A 40 8.86 32.80 25.72
N GLY A 41 8.76 33.97 25.06
CA GLY A 41 9.86 34.61 24.34
C GLY A 41 10.50 33.75 23.25
N TYR A 42 9.75 32.78 22.69
CA TYR A 42 10.26 31.76 21.76
C TYR A 42 11.56 31.08 22.24
N SER A 43 11.66 30.79 23.54
CA SER A 43 12.85 30.16 24.15
C SER A 43 13.26 28.83 23.49
N ASP A 44 14.53 28.47 23.65
CA ASP A 44 15.07 27.19 23.14
C ASP A 44 14.30 25.98 23.70
N THR A 45 13.95 26.00 24.99
CA THR A 45 13.14 24.95 25.61
C THR A 45 11.74 24.86 24.99
N TRP A 46 11.12 26.00 24.69
CA TRP A 46 9.80 26.05 24.05
C TRP A 46 9.79 25.40 22.66
N GLN A 47 10.82 25.68 21.86
CA GLN A 47 11.00 25.07 20.54
C GLN A 47 11.39 23.60 20.63
N LEU A 48 12.31 23.26 21.55
CA LEU A 48 12.79 21.90 21.78
C LEU A 48 11.65 20.95 22.13
N VAL A 49 10.72 21.36 23.00
CA VAL A 49 9.59 20.53 23.43
C VAL A 49 8.73 20.13 22.23
N VAL A 50 8.38 21.08 21.35
CA VAL A 50 7.53 20.76 20.19
C VAL A 50 8.26 19.95 19.13
N ASN A 51 9.53 20.25 18.86
CA ASN A 51 10.32 19.46 17.94
C ASN A 51 10.49 18.01 18.44
N THR A 52 10.80 17.84 19.73
CA THR A 52 10.97 16.52 20.36
C THR A 52 9.65 15.75 20.36
N ALA A 53 8.55 16.38 20.77
CA ALA A 53 7.23 15.75 20.80
C ALA A 53 6.79 15.31 19.39
N THR A 54 6.92 16.19 18.40
CA THR A 54 6.54 15.87 17.02
C THR A 54 7.39 14.75 16.45
N THR A 55 8.68 14.70 16.77
CA THR A 55 9.57 13.61 16.35
C THR A 55 9.13 12.27 16.93
N VAL A 56 8.84 12.21 18.24
CA VAL A 56 8.34 10.97 18.88
C VAL A 56 7.01 10.54 18.29
N VAL A 57 6.07 11.46 18.11
CA VAL A 57 4.77 11.18 17.50
C VAL A 57 4.93 10.68 16.07
N THR A 58 5.80 11.29 15.28
CA THR A 58 6.08 10.88 13.90
C THR A 58 6.71 9.49 13.85
N PHE A 59 7.67 9.21 14.73
CA PHE A 59 8.28 7.89 14.85
C PHE A 59 7.23 6.80 15.17
N LEU A 60 6.35 7.05 16.13
CA LEU A 60 5.23 6.15 16.44
C LEU A 60 4.26 6.03 15.27
N MET A 61 3.97 7.13 14.57
CA MET A 61 3.07 7.16 13.43
C MET A 61 3.57 6.29 12.28
N VAL A 62 4.88 6.20 12.03
CA VAL A 62 5.45 5.29 11.03
C VAL A 62 5.03 3.84 11.32
N PHE A 63 5.16 3.37 12.56
CA PHE A 63 4.74 2.01 12.92
C PHE A 63 3.22 1.82 12.82
N LEU A 64 2.43 2.83 13.21
CA LEU A 64 0.97 2.78 13.10
C LEU A 64 0.51 2.70 11.64
N ILE A 65 1.11 3.54 10.78
CA ILE A 65 0.86 3.54 9.34
C ILE A 65 1.27 2.19 8.75
N GLN A 66 2.47 1.70 9.05
CA GLN A 66 2.93 0.39 8.57
C GLN A 66 2.00 -0.74 9.00
N ASN A 67 1.54 -0.77 10.25
CA ASN A 67 0.60 -1.78 10.73
C ASN A 67 -0.75 -1.70 10.00
N SER A 68 -1.29 -0.49 9.80
CA SER A 68 -2.54 -0.32 9.03
C SER A 68 -2.35 -0.76 7.57
N GLN A 69 -1.28 -0.29 6.93
CA GLN A 69 -0.94 -0.62 5.55
C GLN A 69 -0.70 -2.12 5.35
N ASN A 70 0.00 -2.78 6.27
CA ASN A 70 0.23 -4.22 6.20
C ASN A 70 -1.08 -5.02 6.28
N ARG A 71 -1.99 -4.62 7.17
CA ARG A 71 -3.30 -5.25 7.28
C ARG A 71 -4.15 -5.01 6.03
N ASP A 72 -4.15 -3.79 5.51
CA ASP A 72 -4.93 -3.44 4.32
C ASP A 72 -4.38 -4.14 3.07
N ALA A 73 -3.04 -4.28 2.96
CA ALA A 73 -2.38 -5.06 1.91
C ALA A 73 -2.78 -6.54 1.96
N ALA A 74 -2.73 -7.18 3.12
CA ALA A 74 -3.16 -8.58 3.29
C ALA A 74 -4.64 -8.78 2.94
N ALA A 75 -5.51 -7.83 3.31
CA ALA A 75 -6.92 -7.87 2.95
C ALA A 75 -7.15 -7.67 1.44
N MET A 76 -6.33 -6.86 0.77
CA MET A 76 -6.36 -6.73 -0.69
C MET A 76 -5.90 -8.02 -1.38
N GLN A 77 -4.80 -8.63 -0.93
CA GLN A 77 -4.30 -9.91 -1.43
C GLN A 77 -5.36 -11.01 -1.33
N ALA A 78 -5.97 -11.19 -0.16
CA ALA A 78 -7.03 -12.19 0.03
C ALA A 78 -8.26 -11.98 -0.88
N LYS A 79 -8.63 -10.72 -1.16
CA LYS A 79 -9.72 -10.41 -2.12
C LYS A 79 -9.32 -10.73 -3.56
N LEU A 80 -8.07 -10.44 -3.94
CA LEU A 80 -7.56 -10.78 -5.28
C LEU A 80 -7.45 -12.28 -5.48
N ASP A 81 -6.99 -13.01 -4.47
CA ASP A 81 -6.93 -14.47 -4.47
C ASP A 81 -8.32 -15.08 -4.70
N GLU A 82 -9.35 -14.54 -4.04
CA GLU A 82 -10.73 -14.97 -4.26
C GLU A 82 -11.22 -14.69 -5.69
N LEU A 83 -10.86 -13.52 -6.25
CA LEU A 83 -11.20 -13.20 -7.64
C LEU A 83 -10.47 -14.11 -8.64
N ILE A 84 -9.19 -14.39 -8.44
CA ILE A 84 -8.41 -15.32 -9.27
C ILE A 84 -9.04 -16.72 -9.21
N ARG A 85 -9.38 -17.20 -8.00
CA ARG A 85 -10.06 -18.48 -7.81
C ARG A 85 -11.40 -18.58 -8.52
N ALA A 86 -12.12 -17.47 -8.67
CA ALA A 86 -13.45 -17.43 -9.29
C ALA A 86 -13.41 -17.36 -10.84
N VAL A 87 -12.24 -17.14 -11.46
CA VAL A 87 -12.11 -17.03 -12.92
C VAL A 87 -11.57 -18.34 -13.51
N ASP A 88 -12.38 -19.01 -14.35
CA ASP A 88 -12.08 -20.34 -14.96
C ASP A 88 -10.73 -20.44 -15.70
N GLN A 89 -10.20 -19.33 -16.23
CA GLN A 89 -8.94 -19.31 -16.98
C GLN A 89 -7.80 -18.58 -16.23
N ALA A 90 -8.03 -18.19 -14.98
CA ALA A 90 -6.99 -17.54 -14.20
C ALA A 90 -5.99 -18.58 -13.67
N ARG A 91 -4.74 -18.17 -13.55
CA ARG A 91 -3.64 -19.04 -13.14
C ARG A 91 -3.56 -19.09 -11.61
N GLU A 92 -3.87 -20.25 -11.04
CA GLU A 92 -3.81 -20.48 -9.58
C GLU A 92 -2.43 -20.18 -8.96
N GLN A 93 -1.33 -20.27 -9.74
CA GLN A 93 0.02 -19.97 -9.26
C GLN A 93 0.23 -18.52 -8.79
N PHE A 94 -0.70 -17.60 -9.12
CA PHE A 94 -0.69 -16.21 -8.64
C PHE A 94 -1.37 -16.04 -7.28
N ILE A 95 -2.13 -17.04 -6.82
CA ILE A 95 -2.75 -17.03 -5.48
C ILE A 95 -1.63 -17.12 -4.44
N GLY A 96 -1.60 -16.17 -3.50
CA GLY A 96 -0.59 -16.13 -2.45
C GLY A 96 0.85 -15.93 -2.94
N ILE A 97 1.03 -15.31 -4.12
CA ILE A 97 2.34 -15.07 -4.74
C ILE A 97 3.30 -14.27 -3.84
N GLU A 98 2.78 -13.43 -2.95
CA GLU A 98 3.55 -12.62 -1.99
C GLU A 98 4.32 -13.44 -0.95
N HIS A 99 4.01 -14.74 -0.79
CA HIS A 99 4.73 -15.64 0.11
C HIS A 99 5.95 -16.29 -0.55
N LYS A 100 6.16 -16.06 -1.86
CA LYS A 100 7.29 -16.57 -2.61
C LYS A 100 8.50 -15.63 -2.49
N THR A 101 9.68 -16.17 -2.76
CA THR A 101 10.90 -15.35 -2.85
C THR A 101 10.85 -14.44 -4.07
N ASP A 102 11.55 -13.30 -4.02
CA ASP A 102 11.63 -12.37 -5.16
C ASP A 102 12.06 -13.06 -6.46
N HIS A 103 12.99 -14.02 -6.38
CA HIS A 103 13.45 -14.79 -7.53
C HIS A 103 12.35 -15.71 -8.10
N GLU A 104 11.53 -16.33 -7.25
CA GLU A 104 10.40 -17.14 -7.70
C GLU A 104 9.29 -16.28 -8.32
N ILE A 105 9.00 -15.11 -7.73
CA ILE A 105 8.04 -14.16 -8.29
C ILE A 105 8.50 -13.69 -9.66
N GLU A 106 9.78 -13.32 -9.80
CA GLU A 106 10.33 -12.85 -11.07
C GLU A 106 10.33 -13.94 -12.13
N LYS A 107 10.61 -15.20 -11.75
CA LYS A 107 10.48 -16.34 -12.66
C LYS A 107 9.04 -16.50 -13.17
N ILE A 108 8.05 -16.46 -12.29
CA ILE A 108 6.63 -16.58 -12.67
C ILE A 108 6.22 -15.44 -13.61
N ARG A 109 6.71 -14.23 -13.36
CA ARG A 109 6.47 -13.06 -14.24
C ARG A 109 7.11 -13.23 -15.60
N ALA A 110 8.36 -13.66 -15.65
CA ALA A 110 9.08 -13.91 -16.90
C ALA A 110 8.42 -15.00 -17.74
N ASP A 111 7.97 -16.09 -17.11
CA ASP A 111 7.25 -17.18 -17.78
C ASP A 111 5.92 -16.66 -18.38
N LEU A 112 5.17 -15.84 -17.64
CA LEU A 112 3.95 -15.17 -18.13
C LEU A 112 4.23 -14.27 -19.35
N GLU A 113 5.25 -13.42 -19.27
CA GLU A 113 5.62 -12.50 -20.35
C GLU A 113 6.05 -13.25 -21.62
N ALA A 114 6.80 -14.35 -21.47
CA ALA A 114 7.22 -15.21 -22.57
C ALA A 114 6.05 -15.91 -23.26
N GLU A 115 5.07 -16.42 -22.49
CA GLU A 115 3.86 -17.03 -23.03
C GLU A 115 3.00 -16.02 -23.81
N CYS A 116 2.77 -14.83 -23.26
CA CYS A 116 2.04 -13.75 -23.93
C CYS A 116 2.71 -13.37 -25.26
N ALA A 117 4.03 -13.17 -25.26
CA ALA A 117 4.79 -12.84 -26.46
C ALA A 117 4.72 -13.96 -27.53
N THR A 118 4.68 -15.22 -27.09
CA THR A 118 4.52 -16.38 -27.99
C THR A 118 3.13 -16.41 -28.61
N ASN A 119 2.08 -16.16 -27.81
CA ASN A 119 0.70 -16.16 -28.29
C ASN A 119 0.46 -15.05 -29.32
N ASP A 120 0.94 -13.83 -29.05
CA ASP A 120 0.87 -12.69 -29.99
C ASP A 120 1.56 -13.02 -31.32
N ARG A 121 2.72 -13.68 -31.27
CA ARG A 121 3.44 -14.13 -32.47
C ARG A 121 2.63 -15.16 -33.24
N LEU A 122 2.05 -16.16 -32.58
CA LEU A 122 1.22 -17.19 -33.23
C LEU A 122 -0.03 -16.58 -33.88
N GLU A 123 -0.68 -15.63 -33.22
CA GLU A 123 -1.82 -14.92 -33.80
C GLU A 123 -1.42 -14.14 -35.06
N SER A 124 -0.27 -13.46 -35.05
CA SER A 124 0.24 -12.73 -36.22
C SER A 124 0.51 -13.66 -37.42
N LEU A 125 1.03 -14.86 -37.16
CA LEU A 125 1.27 -15.88 -38.19
C LEU A 125 -0.05 -16.42 -38.73
N HIS A 126 -1.00 -16.75 -37.86
CA HIS A 126 -2.35 -17.18 -38.28
C HIS A 126 -3.05 -16.13 -39.14
N GLN A 127 -2.93 -14.84 -38.81
CA GLN A 127 -3.45 -13.78 -39.65
C GLN A 127 -2.76 -13.73 -41.01
N SER A 128 -1.44 -13.88 -41.04
CA SER A 128 -0.66 -13.89 -42.28
C SER A 128 -1.09 -15.05 -43.20
N VAL A 129 -1.24 -16.25 -42.66
CA VAL A 129 -1.73 -17.43 -43.39
C VAL A 129 -3.16 -17.21 -43.90
N ARG A 130 -4.07 -16.64 -43.08
CA ARG A 130 -5.44 -16.31 -43.51
C ARG A 130 -5.45 -15.32 -44.69
N ARG A 131 -4.59 -14.30 -44.66
CA ARG A 131 -4.46 -13.33 -45.77
C ARG A 131 -3.98 -13.98 -47.05
N LEU A 132 -3.06 -14.95 -46.96
CA LEU A 132 -2.57 -15.68 -48.14
C LEU A 132 -3.68 -16.56 -48.74
N ARG A 133 -4.45 -17.25 -47.89
CA ARG A 133 -5.59 -18.07 -48.35
C ARG A 133 -6.70 -17.26 -49.01
N GLN A 134 -6.93 -16.00 -48.62
CA GLN A 134 -7.94 -15.13 -49.24
C GLN A 134 -7.50 -14.51 -50.59
N ARG A 135 -6.21 -14.60 -50.92
CA ARG A 135 -5.63 -14.05 -52.16
C ARG A 135 -5.51 -15.07 -53.29
N LEU A 136 -5.82 -16.34 -53.01
CA LEU A 136 -5.89 -17.47 -53.96
C LEU A 136 -7.36 -17.80 -54.19
#